data_AF-A0A450VEW2-F1
#
_entry.id   AF-A0A450VEW2-F1
#
_cell.length_a   1.000
_cell.length_b   1.000
_cell.length_c   1.000
_cell.angle_alpha   90.00
_cell.angle_beta   90.00
_cell.angle_gamma   90.00
#
_symmetry.space_group_name_H-M   'P 1'
#
loop_
_entity.id
_entity.type
_entity.pdbx_description
1 polymer ?
#
loop_
_entity_poly.entity_id
_entity_poly.type
_entity_poly.pdbx_seq_one_letter_code
_entity_poly.pdbx_strand_id
1 'polypeptide(L)'
;MDGVLLDTIGLDFVVCNELLHKHFGAEVYITRPFIRSIFAHHPPEFWRIILQFVESSFGISNSAQKFDEILHAYNMARISAIFEVCPGVREILDDGQRKGLLSIVVSNNPTEDIREILQRAGILEYFYDIVGNDIQELRKKPAPDTYLLAAKQNGLRPAECVVIEDSLLGAEAGSNAGCYIIGVATGGTDFSELESSGWTNIVYSRFDCARLDLQLGDVTKKRILSPNDFVSHMIEHIAWRTGSRIRLEWYNNDWLSLGSFLGEKLKLLPNTAGSGAALGMIDDGSAEVLIEAYHNGDIEIEATGVVDLPWFLNCRCEQLQTGEPLIQILQGVSRGYGARMLVRVCNFEDPHHTWEGIFRAVGIAISKMLDDDTRATQFPTMETEKGADDDGIVVLERSTYTARIRRKTAESEIELVVDFDSSPSSKYEIFVAPSISVAGLRIVLATLAREAGCSIHGCFKAKALSSSHVVVEDTALVLGRALKEILVMRMKQSGAECAGSSIDTPVAFGKQVIRVGLSVEGRKFWRFVPFDSSSIDLRRGLIIGHTVFGDLFSEDLDDFIDGLTSGLCCSVVVHVKELLAPEEAWNMIFSHLGKALSEAFRINPHRKGVSPGVKATLS
;
A
#
# COMPACT_ATOMS: atom_id res chain seq x y z
N MET A 1 24.78 -11.57 -21.78
CA MET A 1 25.60 -10.52 -22.45
C MET A 1 24.64 -9.52 -23.06
N ASP A 2 23.91 -9.94 -24.09
CA ASP A 2 22.73 -9.24 -24.59
C ASP A 2 21.72 -9.06 -23.44
N GLY A 3 21.06 -7.91 -23.36
CA GLY A 3 20.08 -7.58 -22.32
C GLY A 3 20.61 -7.42 -20.90
N VAL A 4 21.82 -7.93 -20.58
CA VAL A 4 22.49 -7.80 -19.27
C VAL A 4 23.57 -6.73 -19.28
N LEU A 5 24.53 -6.85 -20.19
CA LEU A 5 25.67 -5.93 -20.30
C LEU A 5 25.40 -4.84 -21.32
N LEU A 6 24.66 -5.16 -22.37
CA LEU A 6 24.47 -4.34 -23.56
C LEU A 6 22.99 -4.11 -23.85
N ASP A 7 22.60 -2.88 -24.19
CA ASP A 7 21.22 -2.54 -24.59
C ASP A 7 20.94 -2.96 -26.04
N THR A 8 20.83 -4.27 -26.24
CA THR A 8 20.54 -4.87 -27.55
C THR A 8 19.12 -4.57 -28.03
N ILE A 9 18.15 -4.49 -27.10
CA ILE A 9 16.77 -4.14 -27.43
C ILE A 9 16.67 -2.69 -27.89
N GLY A 10 17.39 -1.77 -27.23
CA GLY A 10 17.47 -0.38 -27.64
C GLY A 10 18.04 -0.22 -29.05
N LEU A 11 19.11 -0.95 -29.38
CA LEU A 11 19.64 -0.98 -30.73
C LEU A 11 18.63 -1.51 -31.75
N ASP A 12 18.03 -2.68 -31.48
CA ASP A 12 17.05 -3.28 -32.39
C ASP A 12 15.85 -2.34 -32.60
N PHE A 13 15.42 -1.63 -31.56
CA PHE A 13 14.39 -0.61 -31.66
C PHE A 13 14.72 0.54 -32.60
N VAL A 14 15.95 1.05 -32.55
CA VAL A 14 16.39 2.11 -33.46
C VAL A 14 16.49 1.56 -34.89
N VAL A 15 17.24 0.47 -35.08
CA VAL A 15 17.52 -0.10 -36.40
C VAL A 15 16.24 -0.56 -37.10
N CYS A 16 15.34 -1.24 -36.40
CA CYS A 16 14.10 -1.71 -36.99
C CYS A 16 13.23 -0.55 -37.45
N ASN A 17 13.04 0.49 -36.64
CA ASN A 17 12.23 1.64 -37.03
C ASN A 17 12.88 2.45 -38.16
N GLU A 18 14.21 2.58 -38.19
CA GLU A 18 14.90 3.20 -39.33
C GLU A 18 14.68 2.43 -40.65
N LEU A 19 14.77 1.10 -40.60
CA LEU A 19 14.52 0.25 -41.77
C LEU A 19 13.04 0.29 -42.18
N LEU A 20 12.11 0.27 -41.22
CA LEU A 20 10.68 0.40 -41.51
C LEU A 20 10.36 1.74 -42.17
N HIS A 21 10.87 2.86 -41.62
CA HIS A 21 10.70 4.17 -42.21
C HIS A 21 11.26 4.25 -43.63
N LYS A 22 12.45 3.69 -43.86
CA LYS A 22 13.10 3.67 -45.17
C LYS A 22 12.30 2.89 -46.21
N HIS A 23 11.72 1.75 -45.83
CA HIS A 23 11.07 0.84 -46.76
C HIS A 23 9.55 1.05 -46.90
N PHE A 24 8.89 1.66 -45.90
CA PHE A 24 7.43 1.74 -45.82
C PHE A 24 6.84 3.12 -45.49
N GLY A 25 7.66 4.11 -45.08
CA GLY A 25 7.18 5.45 -44.73
C GLY A 25 7.27 5.74 -43.23
N ALA A 26 7.32 7.03 -42.87
CA ALA A 26 7.54 7.50 -41.49
C ALA A 26 6.37 7.22 -40.53
N GLU A 27 5.22 6.85 -41.06
CA GLU A 27 4.03 6.44 -40.33
C GLU A 27 4.10 4.99 -39.82
N VAL A 28 4.98 4.16 -40.38
CA VAL A 28 5.14 2.75 -40.02
C VAL A 28 6.18 2.62 -38.91
N TYR A 29 5.71 2.35 -37.69
CA TYR A 29 6.57 2.20 -36.53
C TYR A 29 6.17 1.02 -35.65
N ILE A 30 7.14 0.51 -34.90
CA ILE A 30 6.94 -0.52 -33.86
C ILE A 30 7.47 -0.01 -32.52
N THR A 31 6.88 -0.47 -31.43
CA THR A 31 7.21 -0.01 -30.07
C THR A 31 8.30 -0.87 -29.43
N ARG A 32 9.00 -0.34 -28.41
CA ARG A 32 9.96 -1.12 -27.61
C ARG A 32 9.33 -2.38 -26.98
N PRO A 33 8.12 -2.32 -26.37
CA PRO A 33 7.45 -3.52 -25.88
C PRO A 33 7.18 -4.57 -26.96
N PHE A 34 6.84 -4.15 -28.18
CA PHE A 34 6.66 -5.08 -29.29
C PHE A 34 7.97 -5.82 -29.63
N ILE A 35 9.09 -5.09 -29.77
CA ILE A 35 10.40 -5.71 -30.04
C ILE A 35 10.81 -6.65 -28.91
N ARG A 36 10.64 -6.23 -27.65
CA ARG A 36 10.92 -7.06 -26.48
C ARG A 36 10.18 -8.40 -26.56
N SER A 37 8.89 -8.38 -26.91
CA SER A 37 8.05 -9.58 -26.98
C SER A 37 8.51 -10.61 -28.02
N ILE A 38 9.29 -10.20 -29.02
CA ILE A 38 9.79 -11.06 -30.09
C ILE A 38 11.32 -11.21 -30.08
N PHE A 39 12.01 -10.60 -29.11
CA PHE A 39 13.47 -10.51 -29.06
C PHE A 39 14.18 -11.87 -29.01
N ALA A 40 13.51 -12.90 -28.46
CA ALA A 40 14.06 -14.25 -28.38
C ALA A 40 14.13 -14.99 -29.74
N HIS A 41 13.48 -14.46 -30.80
CA HIS A 41 13.47 -15.10 -32.12
C HIS A 41 14.76 -14.81 -32.91
N HIS A 42 15.21 -15.80 -33.68
CA HIS A 42 16.29 -15.59 -34.63
C HIS A 42 15.89 -14.57 -35.73
N PRO A 43 16.86 -13.82 -36.31
CA PRO A 43 16.58 -12.69 -37.19
C PRO A 43 15.57 -12.91 -38.33
N PRO A 44 15.56 -14.06 -39.05
CA PRO A 44 14.56 -14.28 -40.10
C PRO A 44 13.13 -14.35 -39.56
N GLU A 45 12.93 -15.00 -38.42
CA GLU A 45 11.60 -15.14 -37.81
C GLU A 45 11.17 -13.84 -37.13
N PHE A 46 12.10 -13.18 -36.45
CA PHE A 46 11.92 -11.84 -35.90
C PHE A 46 11.38 -10.85 -36.95
N TRP A 47 11.99 -10.80 -38.14
CA TRP A 47 11.52 -9.94 -39.23
C TRP A 47 10.22 -10.42 -39.88
N ARG A 48 9.94 -11.73 -39.91
CA ARG A 48 8.63 -12.22 -40.37
C ARG A 48 7.50 -11.70 -39.50
N ILE A 49 7.67 -11.74 -38.18
CA ILE A 49 6.66 -11.24 -37.24
C ILE A 49 6.47 -9.73 -37.40
N ILE A 50 7.57 -8.96 -37.54
CA ILE A 50 7.49 -7.51 -37.80
C ILE A 50 6.72 -7.23 -39.10
N LEU A 51 7.05 -7.89 -40.21
CA LEU A 51 6.40 -7.63 -41.49
C LEU A 51 4.92 -8.07 -41.50
N GLN A 52 4.57 -9.14 -40.81
CA GLN A 52 3.17 -9.53 -40.59
C GLN A 52 2.41 -8.47 -39.78
N PHE A 53 3.03 -7.92 -38.73
CA PHE A 53 2.45 -6.80 -37.98
C PHE A 53 2.23 -5.58 -38.88
N VAL A 54 3.22 -5.23 -39.71
CA VAL A 54 3.11 -4.12 -40.67
C VAL A 54 1.95 -4.33 -41.65
N GLU A 55 1.83 -5.53 -42.23
CA GLU A 55 0.72 -5.88 -43.13
C GLU A 55 -0.64 -5.73 -42.46
N SER A 56 -0.78 -6.28 -41.25
CA SER A 56 -2.05 -6.28 -40.52
C SER A 56 -2.48 -4.89 -40.04
N SER A 57 -1.52 -4.06 -39.62
CA SER A 57 -1.79 -2.79 -38.94
C SER A 57 -1.79 -1.59 -39.88
N PHE A 58 -1.06 -1.65 -41.00
CA PHE A 58 -0.93 -0.56 -41.96
C PHE A 58 -1.46 -0.91 -43.36
N GLY A 59 -1.82 -2.18 -43.62
CA GLY A 59 -2.36 -2.61 -44.92
C GLY A 59 -1.32 -2.60 -46.05
N ILE A 60 -0.03 -2.60 -45.71
CA ILE A 60 1.08 -2.52 -46.67
C ILE A 60 1.61 -3.93 -46.93
N SER A 61 1.48 -4.42 -48.16
CA SER A 61 1.98 -5.73 -48.56
C SER A 61 3.50 -5.76 -48.72
N ASN A 62 4.12 -6.88 -48.35
CA ASN A 62 5.56 -7.11 -48.50
C ASN A 62 5.86 -8.16 -49.58
N SER A 63 7.04 -8.07 -50.18
CA SER A 63 7.55 -9.07 -51.13
C SER A 63 8.73 -9.84 -50.53
N ALA A 64 8.97 -11.05 -51.04
CA ALA A 64 10.13 -11.86 -50.62
C ALA A 64 11.46 -11.11 -50.82
N GLN A 65 11.60 -10.39 -51.93
CA GLN A 65 12.77 -9.56 -52.20
C GLN A 65 12.97 -8.48 -51.13
N LYS A 66 11.88 -7.82 -50.70
CA LYS A 66 11.95 -6.77 -49.68
C LYS A 66 12.32 -7.35 -48.31
N PHE A 67 11.83 -8.54 -47.98
CA PHE A 67 12.24 -9.27 -46.79
C PHE A 67 13.75 -9.55 -46.79
N ASP A 68 14.30 -10.06 -47.89
CA ASP A 68 15.73 -10.34 -48.00
C ASP A 68 16.59 -9.06 -47.90
N GLU A 69 16.14 -7.96 -48.53
CA GLU A 69 16.80 -6.65 -48.45
C GLU A 69 16.85 -6.10 -47.02
N ILE A 70 15.72 -6.14 -46.30
CA ILE A 70 15.61 -5.68 -44.92
C ILE A 70 16.43 -6.56 -43.98
N LEU A 71 16.34 -7.89 -44.13
CA LEU A 71 17.09 -8.83 -43.31
C LEU A 71 18.61 -8.66 -43.50
N HIS A 72 19.07 -8.47 -44.74
CA HIS A 72 20.46 -8.17 -45.02
C HIS A 72 20.91 -6.84 -44.40
N ALA A 73 20.13 -5.77 -44.59
CA ALA A 73 20.44 -4.46 -44.02
C ALA A 73 20.49 -4.48 -42.49
N TYR A 74 19.56 -5.19 -41.85
CA TYR A 74 19.53 -5.40 -40.40
C TYR A 74 20.77 -6.12 -39.88
N ASN A 75 21.16 -7.23 -40.51
CA ASN A 75 22.36 -7.97 -40.11
C ASN A 75 23.63 -7.11 -40.27
N MET A 76 23.74 -6.35 -41.37
CA MET A 76 24.86 -5.43 -41.56
C MET A 76 24.90 -4.33 -40.51
N ALA A 77 23.74 -3.74 -40.18
CA ALA A 77 23.64 -2.74 -39.13
C ALA A 77 24.12 -3.30 -37.79
N ARG A 78 23.66 -4.49 -37.39
CA ARG A 78 24.09 -5.15 -36.14
C ARG A 78 25.59 -5.47 -36.09
N ILE A 79 26.18 -5.92 -37.20
CA ILE A 79 27.62 -6.20 -37.28
C ILE A 79 28.43 -4.90 -37.11
N SER A 80 27.96 -3.78 -37.65
CA SER A 80 28.66 -2.50 -37.58
C SER A 80 28.36 -1.67 -36.34
N ALA A 81 27.33 -2.05 -35.57
CA ALA A 81 26.84 -1.26 -34.45
C ALA A 81 27.83 -1.22 -33.28
N ILE A 82 27.81 -0.10 -32.57
CA ILE A 82 28.38 0.03 -31.24
C ILE A 82 27.22 -0.13 -30.27
N PHE A 83 27.25 -1.20 -29.47
CA PHE A 83 26.23 -1.44 -28.46
C PHE A 83 26.49 -0.52 -27.26
N GLU A 84 25.45 0.19 -26.83
CA GLU A 84 25.49 0.91 -25.57
C GLU A 84 25.54 -0.07 -24.40
N VAL A 85 26.36 0.23 -23.41
CA VAL A 85 26.41 -0.53 -22.16
C VAL A 85 25.17 -0.17 -21.35
N CYS A 86 24.48 -1.18 -20.80
CA CYS A 86 23.31 -0.94 -19.96
C CYS A 86 23.67 -0.01 -18.79
N PRO A 87 22.80 0.97 -18.44
CA PRO A 87 23.04 1.86 -17.30
C PRO A 87 23.37 1.08 -16.02
N GLY A 88 24.34 1.53 -15.24
CA GLY A 88 24.77 0.90 -13.99
C GLY A 88 25.77 -0.26 -14.14
N VAL A 89 25.92 -0.84 -15.34
CA VAL A 89 26.81 -2.00 -15.55
C VAL A 89 28.27 -1.63 -15.36
N ARG A 90 28.72 -0.46 -15.85
CA ARG A 90 30.12 -0.03 -15.69
C ARG A 90 30.47 0.12 -14.21
N GLU A 91 29.59 0.75 -13.45
CA GLU A 91 29.76 0.97 -12.02
C GLU A 91 29.80 -0.35 -11.24
N ILE A 92 28.99 -1.33 -11.63
CA ILE A 92 29.02 -2.69 -11.06
C ILE A 92 30.33 -3.40 -11.40
N LEU A 93 30.80 -3.30 -12.64
CA LEU A 93 32.06 -3.92 -13.07
C LEU A 93 33.27 -3.29 -12.37
N ASP A 94 33.30 -1.96 -12.24
CA ASP A 94 34.30 -1.21 -11.47
C ASP A 94 34.32 -1.65 -10.01
N ASP A 95 33.15 -1.75 -9.38
CA ASP A 95 33.05 -2.18 -7.98
C ASP A 95 33.50 -3.63 -7.79
N GLY A 96 33.11 -4.51 -8.72
CA GLY A 96 33.53 -5.90 -8.75
C GLY A 96 35.04 -6.04 -8.87
N GLN A 97 35.66 -5.29 -9.79
CA GLN A 97 37.12 -5.30 -9.97
C GLN A 97 37.85 -4.78 -8.72
N ARG A 98 37.37 -3.69 -8.11
CA ARG A 98 37.93 -3.17 -6.85
C ARG A 98 37.84 -4.17 -5.69
N LYS A 99 36.78 -4.99 -5.67
CA LYS A 99 36.57 -6.07 -4.69
C LYS A 99 37.28 -7.38 -5.06
N GLY A 100 37.95 -7.45 -6.20
CA GLY A 100 38.66 -8.64 -6.67
C GLY A 100 37.73 -9.77 -7.15
N LEU A 101 36.51 -9.45 -7.57
CA LEU A 101 35.60 -10.42 -8.17
C LEU A 101 36.06 -10.78 -9.59
N LEU A 102 36.03 -12.07 -9.92
CA LEU A 102 36.30 -12.56 -11.28
C LEU A 102 35.02 -12.45 -12.12
N SER A 103 35.02 -11.53 -13.08
CA SER A 103 33.91 -11.36 -14.03
C SER A 103 34.15 -12.23 -15.26
N ILE A 104 33.18 -13.08 -15.60
CA ILE A 104 33.26 -14.02 -16.72
C ILE A 104 32.01 -13.86 -17.60
N VAL A 105 32.18 -13.76 -18.92
CA VAL A 105 31.04 -13.69 -19.85
C VAL A 105 30.71 -15.09 -20.35
N VAL A 106 29.46 -15.52 -20.19
CA VAL A 106 28.95 -16.80 -20.71
C VAL A 106 27.79 -16.54 -21.66
N SER A 107 27.93 -16.93 -22.93
CA SER A 107 26.93 -16.65 -23.97
C SER A 107 26.76 -17.81 -24.96
N ASN A 108 25.59 -17.85 -25.61
CA ASN A 108 25.32 -18.75 -26.73
C ASN A 108 25.89 -18.24 -28.07
N ASN A 109 26.71 -17.18 -28.05
CA ASN A 109 27.42 -16.65 -29.23
C ASN A 109 28.86 -17.20 -29.30
N PRO A 110 29.51 -17.18 -30.47
CA PRO A 110 30.94 -17.51 -30.60
C PRO A 110 31.83 -16.60 -29.74
N THR A 111 32.92 -17.14 -29.19
CA THR A 111 33.82 -16.43 -28.27
C THR A 111 34.45 -15.20 -28.90
N GLU A 112 34.84 -15.28 -30.17
CA GLU A 112 35.48 -14.16 -30.87
C GLU A 112 34.50 -13.01 -31.14
N ASP A 113 33.25 -13.33 -31.50
CA ASP A 113 32.19 -12.34 -31.68
C ASP A 113 31.92 -11.58 -30.37
N ILE A 114 31.84 -12.32 -29.24
CA ILE A 114 31.67 -11.72 -27.91
C ILE A 114 32.84 -10.77 -27.61
N ARG A 115 34.08 -11.21 -27.85
CA ARG A 115 35.28 -10.40 -27.59
C ARG A 115 35.26 -9.11 -28.40
N GLU A 116 34.94 -9.19 -29.69
CA GLU A 116 34.86 -8.01 -30.56
C GLU A 116 33.77 -7.03 -30.09
N ILE A 117 32.59 -7.53 -29.75
CA ILE A 117 31.47 -6.71 -29.23
C ILE A 117 31.88 -5.99 -27.94
N LEU A 118 32.44 -6.72 -26.98
CA LEU A 118 32.87 -6.14 -25.69
C LEU A 118 34.02 -5.15 -25.85
N GLN A 119 34.93 -5.38 -26.81
CA GLN A 119 36.02 -4.46 -27.13
C GLN A 119 35.48 -3.14 -27.70
N ARG A 120 34.52 -3.20 -28.62
CA ARG A 120 33.88 -2.02 -29.21
C ARG A 120 33.03 -1.26 -28.19
N ALA A 121 32.36 -1.97 -27.29
CA ALA A 121 31.64 -1.38 -26.16
C ALA A 121 32.59 -0.81 -25.09
N GLY A 122 33.91 -1.05 -25.17
CA GLY A 122 34.90 -0.54 -24.23
C GLY A 122 34.73 -1.13 -22.82
N ILE A 123 34.38 -2.41 -22.73
CA ILE A 123 34.25 -3.14 -21.46
C ILE A 123 34.96 -4.51 -21.46
N LEU A 124 35.71 -4.87 -22.51
CA LEU A 124 36.40 -6.16 -22.58
C LEU A 124 37.37 -6.37 -21.40
N GLU A 125 38.08 -5.32 -21.00
CA GLU A 125 39.13 -5.35 -19.97
C GLU A 125 38.62 -5.67 -18.55
N TYR A 126 37.31 -5.61 -18.32
CA TYR A 126 36.71 -6.03 -17.05
C TYR A 126 36.60 -7.55 -16.89
N PHE A 127 36.68 -8.29 -18.00
CA PHE A 127 36.40 -9.73 -17.99
C PHE A 127 37.69 -10.54 -17.94
N TYR A 128 37.75 -11.43 -16.95
CA TYR A 128 38.85 -12.37 -16.77
C TYR A 128 38.84 -13.47 -17.83
N ASP A 129 37.63 -13.91 -18.21
CA ASP A 129 37.43 -14.98 -19.18
C ASP A 129 36.12 -14.82 -19.96
N ILE A 130 36.04 -15.46 -21.14
CA ILE A 130 34.87 -15.48 -22.01
C ILE A 130 34.64 -16.91 -22.49
N VAL A 131 33.43 -17.42 -22.24
CA VAL A 131 32.99 -18.75 -22.66
C VAL A 131 31.82 -18.61 -23.62
N GLY A 132 32.11 -18.76 -24.92
CA GLY A 132 31.11 -18.83 -25.99
C GLY A 132 30.63 -20.26 -26.28
N ASN A 133 29.94 -20.41 -27.41
CA ASN A 133 29.35 -21.69 -27.86
C ASN A 133 30.24 -22.50 -28.83
N ASP A 134 31.54 -22.20 -28.92
CA ASP A 134 32.43 -22.77 -29.95
C ASP A 134 32.77 -24.26 -29.73
N ILE A 135 32.41 -24.80 -28.56
CA ILE A 135 32.71 -26.18 -28.18
C ILE A 135 31.52 -27.07 -28.55
N GLN A 136 31.71 -27.90 -29.59
CA GLN A 136 30.63 -28.69 -30.21
C GLN A 136 29.98 -29.70 -29.25
N GLU A 137 30.71 -30.19 -28.26
CA GLU A 137 30.21 -31.18 -27.30
C GLU A 137 29.32 -30.58 -26.21
N LEU A 138 29.27 -29.24 -26.07
CA LEU A 138 28.44 -28.59 -25.05
C LEU A 138 27.01 -28.43 -25.54
N ARG A 139 26.06 -28.81 -24.67
CA ARG A 139 24.65 -28.48 -24.90
C ARG A 139 24.43 -27.00 -24.61
N LYS A 140 23.65 -26.33 -25.47
CA LYS A 140 23.29 -24.92 -25.31
C LYS A 140 22.31 -24.73 -24.14
N LYS A 141 22.24 -23.50 -23.61
CA LYS A 141 21.19 -23.10 -22.65
C LYS A 141 19.82 -23.54 -23.17
N PRO A 142 18.98 -24.24 -22.38
CA PRO A 142 18.96 -24.26 -20.91
C PRO A 142 19.83 -25.34 -20.24
N ALA A 143 20.65 -26.10 -20.98
CA ALA A 143 21.59 -27.02 -20.36
C ALA A 143 22.68 -26.24 -19.58
N PRO A 144 23.14 -26.75 -18.41
CA PRO A 144 24.08 -26.04 -17.54
C PRO A 144 25.54 -26.07 -18.04
N ASP A 145 25.81 -26.79 -19.13
CA ASP A 145 27.14 -27.17 -19.61
C ASP A 145 28.10 -25.96 -19.75
N THR A 146 27.60 -24.83 -20.25
CA THR A 146 28.42 -23.61 -20.46
C THR A 146 28.83 -22.93 -19.15
N TYR A 147 27.94 -22.86 -18.14
CA TYR A 147 28.29 -22.35 -16.81
C TYR A 147 29.22 -23.29 -16.06
N LEU A 148 28.98 -24.60 -16.14
CA LEU A 148 29.84 -25.61 -15.53
C LEU A 148 31.25 -25.58 -16.12
N LEU A 149 31.38 -25.38 -17.42
CA LEU A 149 32.67 -25.20 -18.06
C LEU A 149 33.36 -23.93 -17.59
N ALA A 150 32.66 -22.79 -17.58
CA ALA A 150 33.23 -21.51 -17.14
C ALA A 150 33.76 -21.60 -15.70
N ALA A 151 32.98 -22.18 -14.78
CA ALA A 151 33.42 -22.40 -13.40
C ALA A 151 34.68 -23.30 -13.35
N LYS A 152 34.66 -24.43 -14.08
CA LYS A 152 35.77 -25.39 -14.11
C LYS A 152 37.06 -24.80 -14.68
N GLN A 153 37.00 -24.05 -15.78
CA GLN A 153 38.17 -23.42 -16.41
C GLN A 153 38.84 -22.41 -15.49
N ASN A 154 38.05 -21.77 -14.63
CA ASN A 154 38.51 -20.72 -13.72
C ASN A 154 38.74 -21.23 -12.28
N GLY A 155 38.68 -22.55 -12.05
CA GLY A 155 38.94 -23.15 -10.74
C GLY A 155 37.90 -22.84 -9.67
N LEU A 156 36.68 -22.49 -10.07
CA LEU A 156 35.57 -22.12 -9.20
C LEU A 156 34.56 -23.27 -9.06
N ARG A 157 33.83 -23.30 -7.94
CA ARG A 157 32.64 -24.15 -7.81
C ARG A 157 31.39 -23.35 -8.20
N PRO A 158 30.39 -23.95 -8.88
CA PRO A 158 29.17 -23.23 -9.25
C PRO A 158 28.46 -22.54 -8.05
N ALA A 159 28.46 -23.18 -6.87
CA ALA A 159 27.88 -22.62 -5.65
C ALA A 159 28.60 -21.36 -5.11
N GLU A 160 29.79 -21.05 -5.63
CA GLU A 160 30.55 -19.82 -5.32
C GLU A 160 30.36 -18.74 -6.41
N CYS A 161 29.61 -19.06 -7.46
CA CYS A 161 29.38 -18.18 -8.60
C CYS A 161 28.00 -17.52 -8.52
N VAL A 162 27.95 -16.25 -8.92
CA VAL A 162 26.72 -15.51 -9.18
C VAL A 162 26.55 -15.37 -10.69
N VAL A 163 25.40 -15.79 -11.21
CA VAL A 163 25.02 -15.61 -12.61
C VAL A 163 24.01 -14.48 -12.71
N ILE A 164 24.26 -13.53 -13.61
CA ILE A 164 23.32 -12.46 -13.95
C ILE A 164 22.73 -12.74 -15.32
N GLU A 165 21.41 -12.88 -15.39
CA GLU A 165 20.70 -13.30 -16.61
C GLU A 165 19.41 -12.52 -16.86
N ASP A 166 19.14 -12.22 -18.12
CA ASP A 166 17.93 -11.50 -18.57
C ASP A 166 16.90 -12.44 -19.21
N SER A 167 17.20 -13.74 -19.30
CA SER A 167 16.40 -14.73 -20.01
C SER A 167 16.06 -15.94 -19.14
N LEU A 168 14.87 -16.53 -19.35
CA LEU A 168 14.46 -17.76 -18.65
C LEU A 168 15.39 -18.94 -18.95
N LEU A 169 15.84 -19.09 -20.20
CA LEU A 169 16.76 -20.17 -20.60
C LEU A 169 18.11 -20.05 -19.91
N GLY A 170 18.61 -18.82 -19.73
CA GLY A 170 19.85 -18.56 -19.02
C GLY A 170 19.71 -18.76 -17.51
N ALA A 171 18.62 -18.26 -16.92
CA ALA A 171 18.31 -18.47 -15.52
C ALA A 171 18.18 -19.97 -15.18
N GLU A 172 17.47 -20.74 -16.00
CA GLU A 172 17.34 -22.19 -15.86
C GLU A 172 18.71 -22.89 -15.96
N ALA A 173 19.53 -22.54 -16.95
CA ALA A 173 20.87 -23.11 -17.12
C ALA A 173 21.79 -22.83 -15.92
N GLY A 174 21.77 -21.60 -15.40
CA GLY A 174 22.56 -21.21 -14.23
C GLY A 174 22.07 -21.93 -12.97
N SER A 175 20.76 -21.98 -12.77
CA SER A 175 20.14 -22.69 -11.64
C SER A 175 20.49 -24.18 -11.67
N ASN A 176 20.36 -24.83 -12.83
CA ASN A 176 20.73 -26.22 -13.05
C ASN A 176 22.23 -26.49 -12.85
N ALA A 177 23.09 -25.48 -13.02
CA ALA A 177 24.52 -25.57 -12.72
C ALA A 177 24.81 -25.50 -11.21
N GLY A 178 23.85 -25.03 -10.40
CA GLY A 178 23.99 -24.81 -8.96
C GLY A 178 24.54 -23.43 -8.58
N CYS A 179 24.44 -22.45 -9.47
CA CYS A 179 24.84 -21.05 -9.21
C CYS A 179 23.74 -20.26 -8.48
N TYR A 180 24.12 -19.16 -7.84
CA TYR A 180 23.16 -18.16 -7.37
C TYR A 180 22.74 -17.25 -8.53
N ILE A 181 21.45 -17.07 -8.76
CA ILE A 181 20.92 -16.41 -9.96
C ILE A 181 20.32 -15.06 -9.62
N ILE A 182 20.84 -14.01 -10.26
CA ILE A 182 20.26 -12.68 -10.31
C ILE A 182 19.59 -12.51 -11.68
N GLY A 183 18.27 -12.48 -11.69
CA GLY A 183 17.50 -12.10 -12.87
C GLY A 183 17.57 -10.59 -13.11
N VAL A 184 17.62 -10.14 -14.36
CA VAL A 184 17.50 -8.71 -14.70
C VAL A 184 16.54 -8.48 -15.87
N ALA A 185 15.46 -7.72 -15.62
CA ALA A 185 14.41 -7.46 -16.60
C ALA A 185 14.74 -6.30 -17.57
N THR A 186 16.00 -6.15 -17.93
CA THR A 186 16.50 -5.19 -18.93
C THR A 186 16.49 -5.76 -20.35
N GLY A 187 16.42 -7.09 -20.48
CA GLY A 187 16.36 -7.81 -21.74
C GLY A 187 14.97 -8.30 -22.14
N GLY A 188 14.91 -9.45 -22.79
CA GLY A 188 13.69 -9.96 -23.42
C GLY A 188 12.60 -10.39 -22.44
N THR A 189 12.98 -10.95 -21.28
CA THR A 189 12.03 -11.48 -20.29
C THR A 189 11.61 -10.42 -19.28
N ASP A 190 10.32 -10.39 -18.92
CA ASP A 190 9.79 -9.43 -17.96
C ASP A 190 10.13 -9.78 -16.51
N PHE A 191 10.06 -8.77 -15.62
CA PHE A 191 10.37 -8.94 -14.18
C PHE A 191 9.55 -10.05 -13.54
N SER A 192 8.23 -10.03 -13.78
CA SER A 192 7.30 -11.00 -13.19
C SER A 192 7.54 -12.43 -13.67
N GLU A 193 7.95 -12.61 -14.93
CA GLU A 193 8.30 -13.92 -15.49
C GLU A 193 9.58 -14.46 -14.86
N LEU A 194 10.62 -13.61 -14.73
CA LEU A 194 11.86 -13.99 -14.04
C LEU A 194 11.60 -14.37 -12.57
N GLU A 195 10.79 -13.57 -11.87
CA GLU A 195 10.48 -13.77 -10.45
C GLU A 195 9.68 -15.05 -10.21
N SER A 196 8.67 -15.32 -11.05
CA SER A 196 7.82 -16.50 -10.90
C SER A 196 8.40 -17.80 -11.49
N SER A 197 9.55 -17.73 -12.18
CA SER A 197 10.16 -18.88 -12.87
C SER A 197 10.61 -20.00 -11.93
N GLY A 198 10.91 -19.69 -10.67
CA GLY A 198 11.57 -20.62 -9.74
C GLY A 198 13.06 -20.84 -10.00
N TRP A 199 13.64 -20.18 -11.01
CA TRP A 199 15.06 -20.29 -11.36
C TRP A 199 15.91 -19.11 -10.89
N THR A 200 15.28 -18.01 -10.48
CA THR A 200 15.98 -16.82 -9.96
C THR A 200 15.93 -16.79 -8.43
N ASN A 201 16.99 -16.30 -7.81
CA ASN A 201 17.03 -16.07 -6.35
C ASN A 201 16.60 -14.64 -6.00
N ILE A 202 16.94 -13.68 -6.87
CA ILE A 202 16.55 -12.26 -6.78
C ILE A 202 16.41 -11.73 -8.21
N VAL A 203 15.48 -10.81 -8.42
CA VAL A 203 15.25 -10.17 -9.72
C VAL A 203 15.38 -8.67 -9.59
N TYR A 204 16.08 -8.06 -10.52
CA TYR A 204 16.21 -6.62 -10.70
C TYR A 204 15.44 -6.19 -11.95
N SER A 205 14.77 -5.06 -11.88
CA SER A 205 14.14 -4.40 -13.04
C SER A 205 15.16 -3.58 -13.84
N ARG A 206 16.26 -3.17 -13.20
CA ARG A 206 17.40 -2.40 -13.74
C ARG A 206 18.55 -2.36 -12.72
N PHE A 207 19.72 -1.88 -13.12
CA PHE A 207 20.93 -1.82 -12.29
C PHE A 207 21.11 -0.52 -11.48
N ASP A 208 20.20 0.45 -11.61
CA ASP A 208 20.26 1.70 -10.85
C ASP A 208 20.32 1.46 -9.34
N CYS A 209 21.03 2.34 -8.63
CA CYS A 209 21.10 2.30 -7.17
C CYS A 209 19.74 2.59 -6.54
N ALA A 210 19.39 1.82 -5.50
CA ALA A 210 18.23 2.12 -4.67
C ALA A 210 18.39 3.46 -3.95
N ARG A 211 17.28 4.20 -3.80
CA ARG A 211 17.23 5.48 -3.10
C ARG A 211 15.98 5.57 -2.25
N LEU A 212 16.15 5.98 -0.99
CA LEU A 212 15.04 6.31 -0.10
C LEU A 212 15.36 7.62 0.64
N ASP A 213 14.50 8.60 0.44
CA ASP A 213 14.44 9.83 1.24
C ASP A 213 13.05 9.91 1.87
N LEU A 214 13.00 10.06 3.20
CA LEU A 214 11.79 10.13 4.00
C LEU A 214 11.97 11.25 5.02
N GLN A 215 11.06 12.21 5.03
CA GLN A 215 11.14 13.38 5.91
C GLN A 215 9.73 13.83 6.32
N LEU A 216 9.58 14.38 7.52
CA LEU A 216 8.29 14.92 7.99
C LEU A 216 7.83 16.13 7.17
N GLY A 217 6.51 16.26 7.04
CA GLY A 217 5.86 17.32 6.26
C GLY A 217 5.76 17.03 4.76
N ASP A 218 5.10 17.93 4.02
CA ASP A 218 4.92 17.82 2.56
C ASP A 218 4.35 16.46 2.11
N VAL A 219 3.39 15.88 2.85
CA VAL A 219 2.88 14.50 2.65
C VAL A 219 2.43 14.21 1.21
N THR A 220 1.97 15.22 0.48
CA THR A 220 1.56 15.10 -0.93
C THR A 220 2.73 14.94 -1.91
N LYS A 221 3.97 15.28 -1.51
CA LYS A 221 5.19 15.08 -2.29
C LYS A 221 5.67 13.63 -2.15
N LYS A 222 5.04 12.75 -2.92
CA LYS A 222 5.40 11.34 -3.01
C LYS A 222 5.93 10.98 -4.40
N ARG A 223 6.99 10.18 -4.44
CA ARG A 223 7.43 9.44 -5.63
C ARG A 223 7.92 8.08 -5.16
N ILE A 224 7.09 7.05 -5.33
CA ILE A 224 7.40 5.69 -4.93
C ILE A 224 7.46 4.85 -6.19
N LEU A 225 8.64 4.33 -6.50
CA LEU A 225 8.89 3.44 -7.61
C LEU A 225 9.44 2.13 -7.03
N SER A 226 8.74 1.04 -7.28
CA SER A 226 9.22 -0.31 -7.03
C SER A 226 8.79 -1.23 -8.17
N PRO A 227 9.31 -2.46 -8.28
CA PRO A 227 8.84 -3.43 -9.27
C PRO A 227 7.38 -3.88 -9.08
N ASN A 228 6.72 -3.50 -7.98
CA ASN A 228 5.36 -3.90 -7.65
C ASN A 228 4.54 -2.71 -7.12
N ASP A 229 3.51 -2.30 -7.86
CA ASP A 229 2.71 -1.12 -7.51
C ASP A 229 1.92 -1.31 -6.20
N PHE A 230 1.49 -2.54 -5.89
CA PHE A 230 0.82 -2.84 -4.64
C PHE A 230 1.76 -2.69 -3.43
N VAL A 231 3.02 -3.12 -3.54
CA VAL A 231 4.06 -2.83 -2.53
C VAL A 231 4.27 -1.33 -2.36
N SER A 232 4.37 -0.60 -3.48
CA SER A 232 4.49 0.87 -3.46
C SER A 232 3.35 1.52 -2.68
N HIS A 233 2.13 1.02 -2.88
CA HIS A 233 0.91 1.46 -2.20
C HIS A 233 0.92 1.14 -0.69
N MET A 234 1.42 -0.03 -0.28
CA MET A 234 1.58 -0.38 1.15
C MET A 234 2.57 0.54 1.86
N ILE A 235 3.70 0.87 1.23
CA ILE A 235 4.70 1.81 1.76
C ILE A 235 4.11 3.22 1.87
N GLU A 236 3.24 3.60 0.93
CA GLU A 236 2.54 4.87 0.99
C GLU A 236 1.70 5.00 2.26
N HIS A 237 0.98 3.94 2.69
CA HIS A 237 0.20 4.00 3.93
C HIS A 237 1.06 4.33 5.16
N ILE A 238 2.29 3.80 5.23
CA ILE A 238 3.21 4.12 6.33
C ILE A 238 3.66 5.58 6.26
N ALA A 239 4.13 6.03 5.09
CA ALA A 239 4.59 7.41 4.89
C ALA A 239 3.48 8.44 5.17
N TRP A 240 2.26 8.15 4.71
CA TRP A 240 1.10 9.02 4.88
C TRP A 240 0.71 9.17 6.36
N ARG A 241 0.70 8.07 7.14
CA ARG A 241 0.30 8.09 8.56
C ARG A 241 1.36 8.66 9.49
N THR A 242 2.63 8.53 9.11
CA THR A 242 3.74 9.22 9.80
C THR A 242 3.83 10.69 9.44
N GLY A 243 3.02 11.20 8.50
CA GLY A 243 3.06 12.59 8.09
C GLY A 243 4.31 12.94 7.29
N SER A 244 4.84 11.99 6.52
CA SER A 244 6.10 12.13 5.79
C SER A 244 5.93 12.30 4.28
N ARG A 245 6.76 13.14 3.67
CA ARG A 245 7.08 13.05 2.23
C ARG A 245 8.00 11.87 1.98
N ILE A 246 7.90 11.26 0.80
CA ILE A 246 8.71 10.09 0.45
C ILE A 246 9.17 10.13 -1.01
N ARG A 247 10.46 9.89 -1.21
CA ARG A 247 11.03 9.55 -2.52
C ARG A 247 11.73 8.20 -2.40
N LEU A 248 11.07 7.17 -2.92
CA LEU A 248 11.57 5.81 -2.97
C LEU A 248 11.78 5.40 -4.44
N GLU A 249 12.98 4.91 -4.72
CA GLU A 249 13.38 4.27 -5.96
C GLU A 249 13.97 2.92 -5.58
N TRP A 250 13.22 1.85 -5.81
CA TRP A 250 13.59 0.47 -5.54
C TRP A 250 13.42 -0.33 -6.82
N TYR A 251 14.35 -1.25 -7.08
CA TYR A 251 14.40 -1.88 -8.40
C TYR A 251 14.47 -3.40 -8.36
N ASN A 252 14.39 -4.05 -7.19
CA ASN A 252 14.43 -5.51 -7.07
C ASN A 252 13.34 -6.05 -6.14
N ASN A 253 13.25 -7.37 -6.00
CA ASN A 253 12.35 -8.05 -5.07
C ASN A 253 12.99 -8.44 -3.73
N ASP A 254 14.09 -7.78 -3.31
CA ASP A 254 14.60 -7.90 -1.93
C ASP A 254 13.78 -7.01 -0.99
N TRP A 255 12.56 -7.47 -0.71
CA TRP A 255 11.57 -6.76 0.08
C TRP A 255 11.98 -6.60 1.55
N LEU A 256 12.79 -7.53 2.06
CA LEU A 256 13.36 -7.47 3.40
C LEU A 256 14.35 -6.32 3.54
N SER A 257 15.26 -6.15 2.57
CA SER A 257 16.19 -5.02 2.55
C SER A 257 15.47 -3.70 2.34
N LEU A 258 14.43 -3.66 1.49
CA LEU A 258 13.57 -2.48 1.35
C LEU A 258 12.93 -2.08 2.69
N GLY A 259 12.32 -3.04 3.38
CA GLY A 259 11.75 -2.84 4.70
C GLY A 259 12.79 -2.34 5.70
N SER A 260 13.98 -2.93 5.70
CA SER A 260 15.09 -2.55 6.58
C SER A 260 15.50 -1.10 6.36
N PHE A 261 15.68 -0.69 5.10
CA PHE A 261 16.04 0.68 4.79
C PHE A 261 14.92 1.67 5.16
N LEU A 262 13.65 1.28 4.97
CA LEU A 262 12.51 2.08 5.42
C LEU A 262 12.47 2.23 6.95
N GLY A 263 12.67 1.14 7.68
CA GLY A 263 12.75 1.13 9.14
C GLY A 263 13.86 2.04 9.68
N GLU A 264 15.05 1.99 9.07
CA GLU A 264 16.17 2.87 9.42
C GLU A 264 15.82 4.35 9.22
N LYS A 265 15.14 4.71 8.12
CA LYS A 265 14.70 6.09 7.89
C LYS A 265 13.61 6.54 8.86
N LEU A 266 12.66 5.66 9.18
CA LEU A 266 11.61 5.93 10.17
C LEU A 266 12.19 6.15 11.57
N LYS A 267 13.25 5.42 11.94
CA LYS A 267 13.95 5.58 13.21
C LYS A 267 14.62 6.94 13.37
N LEU A 268 15.04 7.56 12.26
CA LEU A 268 15.67 8.88 12.26
C LEU A 268 14.67 10.03 12.45
N LEU A 269 13.36 9.75 12.37
CA LEU A 269 12.35 10.74 12.69
C LEU A 269 12.37 11.04 14.21
N PRO A 270 12.03 12.27 14.64
CA PRO A 270 11.97 12.62 16.06
C PRO A 270 11.03 11.67 16.81
N ASN A 271 11.54 10.97 17.81
CA ASN A 271 10.79 9.98 18.58
C ASN A 271 10.98 10.24 20.08
N THR A 272 9.87 10.33 20.81
CA THR A 272 9.84 10.44 22.28
C THR A 272 9.23 9.23 23.00
N ALA A 273 8.51 8.34 22.30
CA ALA A 273 7.84 7.21 22.93
C ALA A 273 8.51 5.85 22.61
N GLY A 274 8.67 5.02 23.65
CA GLY A 274 9.23 3.67 23.51
C GLY A 274 8.28 2.65 22.87
N SER A 275 7.00 2.99 22.66
CA SER A 275 6.02 2.06 22.09
C SER A 275 4.82 2.80 21.49
N GLY A 276 4.18 2.20 20.50
CA GLY A 276 2.93 2.67 19.92
C GLY A 276 2.00 1.52 19.59
N ALA A 277 0.69 1.71 19.81
CA ALA A 277 -0.33 0.73 19.49
C ALA A 277 -1.44 1.38 18.64
N ALA A 278 -1.99 0.63 17.70
CA ALA A 278 -3.03 1.13 16.82
C ALA A 278 -3.94 0.01 16.30
N LEU A 279 -5.17 0.40 15.99
CA LEU A 279 -6.10 -0.38 15.18
C LEU A 279 -6.12 0.24 13.78
N GLY A 280 -5.81 -0.55 12.75
CA GLY A 280 -5.93 -0.16 11.35
C GLY A 280 -7.06 -0.92 10.66
N MET A 281 -7.77 -0.21 9.78
CA MET A 281 -8.89 -0.77 9.02
C MET A 281 -8.99 -0.15 7.64
N ILE A 282 -9.55 -0.89 6.71
CA ILE A 282 -10.16 -0.41 5.46
C ILE A 282 -11.34 -1.31 5.16
N ASP A 283 -12.50 -0.72 4.88
CA ASP A 283 -13.72 -1.46 4.53
C ASP A 283 -13.90 -2.67 5.47
N ASP A 284 -13.93 -3.89 4.96
CA ASP A 284 -14.07 -5.12 5.75
C ASP A 284 -12.78 -5.61 6.43
N GLY A 285 -11.59 -5.15 6.05
CA GLY A 285 -10.32 -5.58 6.62
C GLY A 285 -9.94 -4.83 7.90
N SER A 286 -9.43 -5.55 8.90
CA SER A 286 -8.94 -4.92 10.14
C SER A 286 -7.81 -5.69 10.81
N ALA A 287 -6.90 -4.95 11.43
CA ALA A 287 -5.80 -5.47 12.21
C ALA A 287 -5.42 -4.55 13.38
N GLU A 288 -4.82 -5.13 14.40
CA GLU A 288 -4.20 -4.40 15.51
C GLU A 288 -2.69 -4.57 15.45
N VAL A 289 -1.97 -3.49 15.70
CA VAL A 289 -0.50 -3.50 15.72
C VAL A 289 0.00 -2.86 17.01
N LEU A 290 0.99 -3.50 17.62
CA LEU A 290 1.80 -2.97 18.70
C LEU A 290 3.26 -2.97 18.27
N ILE A 291 3.93 -1.83 18.40
CA ILE A 291 5.36 -1.65 18.12
C ILE A 291 6.04 -1.22 19.41
N GLU A 292 7.09 -1.92 19.79
CA GLU A 292 7.91 -1.64 20.98
C GLU A 292 9.36 -1.42 20.53
N ALA A 293 9.91 -0.23 20.74
CA ALA A 293 11.28 0.10 20.40
C ALA A 293 12.30 -0.60 21.34
N TYR A 294 13.56 -0.68 20.89
CA TYR A 294 14.70 -1.22 21.65
C TYR A 294 14.71 -2.76 21.81
N HIS A 295 14.35 -3.46 20.74
CA HIS A 295 14.46 -4.92 20.63
C HIS A 295 15.32 -5.31 19.41
N ASN A 296 15.71 -6.59 19.31
CA ASN A 296 16.58 -7.13 18.23
C ASN A 296 15.94 -7.14 16.83
N GLY A 297 14.78 -6.51 16.63
CA GLY A 297 14.04 -6.53 15.37
C GLY A 297 13.38 -7.89 15.16
N ASP A 298 12.13 -8.04 15.59
CA ASP A 298 11.35 -9.26 15.38
C ASP A 298 9.87 -8.96 15.13
N ILE A 299 9.19 -9.84 14.41
CA ILE A 299 7.76 -9.75 14.13
C ILE A 299 7.03 -11.00 14.58
N GLU A 300 5.88 -10.80 15.22
CA GLU A 300 4.93 -11.86 15.53
C GLU A 300 3.61 -11.52 14.84
N ILE A 301 3.14 -12.41 13.97
CA ILE A 301 1.84 -12.28 13.32
C ILE A 301 0.93 -13.36 13.89
N GLU A 302 -0.15 -12.93 14.52
CA GLU A 302 -1.22 -13.77 15.03
C GLU A 302 -2.56 -13.38 14.41
N ALA A 303 -3.59 -14.19 14.63
CA ALA A 303 -4.94 -13.87 14.20
C ALA A 303 -5.97 -14.20 15.26
N THR A 304 -7.14 -13.59 15.16
CA THR A 304 -8.31 -13.91 15.97
C THR A 304 -8.87 -15.29 15.58
N GLY A 305 -9.70 -15.89 16.43
CA GLY A 305 -10.34 -17.19 16.17
C GLY A 305 -11.25 -17.23 14.94
N VAL A 306 -11.60 -16.07 14.36
CA VAL A 306 -12.42 -15.96 13.13
C VAL A 306 -11.60 -15.87 11.84
N VAL A 307 -10.25 -15.85 11.93
CA VAL A 307 -9.36 -15.74 10.77
C VAL A 307 -8.45 -16.96 10.68
N ASP A 308 -8.49 -17.66 9.55
CA ASP A 308 -7.48 -18.67 9.20
C ASP A 308 -6.20 -17.97 8.73
N LEU A 309 -5.23 -17.85 9.64
CA LEU A 309 -3.98 -17.13 9.39
C LEU A 309 -3.14 -17.76 8.27
N PRO A 310 -2.84 -19.08 8.28
CA PRO A 310 -2.12 -19.71 7.16
C PRO A 310 -2.80 -19.46 5.82
N TRP A 311 -4.13 -19.52 5.75
CA TRP A 311 -4.85 -19.22 4.53
C TRP A 311 -4.65 -17.76 4.11
N PHE A 312 -4.88 -16.79 5.01
CA PHE A 312 -4.70 -15.36 4.72
C PHE A 312 -3.28 -15.03 4.22
N LEU A 313 -2.24 -15.52 4.89
CA LEU A 313 -0.85 -15.22 4.54
C LEU A 313 -0.45 -15.81 3.16
N ASN A 314 -1.10 -16.89 2.73
CA ASN A 314 -0.86 -17.53 1.43
C ASN A 314 -1.84 -17.07 0.34
N CYS A 315 -2.80 -16.20 0.63
CA CYS A 315 -3.69 -15.65 -0.38
C CYS A 315 -2.92 -14.77 -1.37
N ARG A 316 -3.21 -14.97 -2.66
CA ARG A 316 -2.87 -13.99 -3.70
C ARG A 316 -3.54 -12.67 -3.36
N CYS A 317 -2.80 -11.57 -3.44
CA CYS A 317 -3.30 -10.24 -3.22
C CYS A 317 -2.79 -9.31 -4.33
N GLU A 318 -3.69 -8.77 -5.15
CA GLU A 318 -3.34 -7.92 -6.29
C GLU A 318 -2.29 -8.56 -7.22
N GLN A 319 -1.10 -7.95 -7.30
CA GLN A 319 0.05 -8.37 -8.11
C GLN A 319 0.94 -9.40 -7.38
N LEU A 320 0.71 -9.66 -6.08
CA LEU A 320 1.52 -10.59 -5.28
C LEU A 320 0.88 -11.98 -5.26
N GLN A 321 1.71 -13.01 -5.40
CA GLN A 321 1.26 -14.40 -5.36
C GLN A 321 0.87 -14.86 -3.95
N THR A 322 1.52 -14.30 -2.93
CA THR A 322 1.25 -14.54 -1.51
C THR A 322 1.51 -13.25 -0.72
N GLY A 323 1.21 -13.26 0.58
CA GLY A 323 1.56 -12.16 1.49
C GLY A 323 3.04 -12.08 1.87
N GLU A 324 3.87 -13.05 1.46
CA GLU A 324 5.28 -13.15 1.88
C GLU A 324 6.10 -11.87 1.61
N PRO A 325 6.01 -11.21 0.43
CA PRO A 325 6.66 -9.91 0.19
C PRO A 325 6.31 -8.84 1.23
N LEU A 326 5.04 -8.81 1.65
CA LEU A 326 4.57 -7.84 2.65
C LEU A 326 5.08 -8.19 4.05
N ILE A 327 5.12 -9.48 4.40
CA ILE A 327 5.73 -9.97 5.65
C ILE A 327 7.21 -9.58 5.69
N GLN A 328 7.96 -9.78 4.60
CA GLN A 328 9.36 -9.39 4.49
C GLN A 328 9.58 -7.88 4.69
N ILE A 329 8.70 -7.04 4.13
CA ILE A 329 8.75 -5.59 4.38
C ILE A 329 8.55 -5.29 5.86
N LEU A 330 7.54 -5.89 6.51
CA LEU A 330 7.27 -5.66 7.93
C LEU A 330 8.41 -6.16 8.83
N GLN A 331 8.98 -7.33 8.53
CA GLN A 331 10.19 -7.86 9.16
C GLN A 331 11.36 -6.88 9.01
N GLY A 332 11.57 -6.37 7.78
CA GLY A 332 12.59 -5.39 7.50
C GLY A 332 12.37 -4.11 8.29
N VAL A 333 11.16 -3.55 8.26
CA VAL A 333 10.81 -2.33 9.00
C VAL A 333 11.10 -2.51 10.48
N SER A 334 10.69 -3.63 11.07
CA SER A 334 11.00 -3.99 12.46
C SER A 334 12.52 -4.04 12.73
N ARG A 335 13.30 -4.68 11.85
CA ARG A 335 14.78 -4.77 11.98
C ARG A 335 15.47 -3.43 11.84
N GLY A 336 15.18 -2.68 10.79
CA GLY A 336 15.78 -1.37 10.52
C GLY A 336 15.43 -0.34 11.60
N TYR A 337 14.19 -0.38 12.10
CA TYR A 337 13.79 0.45 13.23
C TYR A 337 14.45 0.00 14.54
N GLY A 338 14.66 -1.30 14.72
CA GLY A 338 15.11 -1.90 15.97
C GLY A 338 13.95 -2.01 16.98
N ALA A 339 12.83 -2.56 16.53
CA ALA A 339 11.61 -2.71 17.32
C ALA A 339 11.04 -4.13 17.24
N ARG A 340 10.32 -4.56 18.28
CA ARG A 340 9.43 -5.71 18.20
C ARG A 340 8.09 -5.25 17.62
N MET A 341 7.56 -5.98 16.67
CA MET A 341 6.26 -5.72 16.06
C MET A 341 5.33 -6.91 16.31
N LEU A 342 4.16 -6.64 16.89
CA LEU A 342 3.10 -7.61 17.10
C LEU A 342 1.93 -7.20 16.19
N VAL A 343 1.55 -8.08 15.27
CA VAL A 343 0.43 -7.87 14.34
C VAL A 343 -0.64 -8.90 14.64
N ARG A 344 -1.86 -8.45 14.97
CA ARG A 344 -3.04 -9.29 15.12
C ARG A 344 -4.00 -9.02 13.97
N VAL A 345 -4.18 -10.01 13.11
CA VAL A 345 -5.19 -9.95 12.04
C VAL A 345 -6.56 -10.21 12.65
N CYS A 346 -7.46 -9.24 12.57
CA CYS A 346 -8.73 -9.26 13.32
C CYS A 346 -9.93 -9.66 12.48
N ASN A 347 -9.98 -9.22 11.23
CA ASN A 347 -11.02 -9.61 10.27
C ASN A 347 -10.42 -9.77 8.88
N PHE A 348 -10.90 -10.77 8.15
CA PHE A 348 -10.47 -11.08 6.80
C PHE A 348 -11.67 -11.47 5.93
N GLU A 349 -11.98 -10.64 4.93
CA GLU A 349 -12.92 -10.95 3.84
C GLU A 349 -12.27 -10.70 2.48
N ASP A 350 -11.57 -9.56 2.33
CA ASP A 350 -10.69 -9.25 1.21
C ASP A 350 -9.22 -9.16 1.66
N PRO A 351 -8.27 -9.84 1.00
CA PRO A 351 -6.86 -9.79 1.38
C PRO A 351 -6.27 -8.38 1.18
N HIS A 352 -6.73 -7.63 0.17
CA HIS A 352 -6.31 -6.25 -0.09
C HIS A 352 -6.62 -5.38 1.12
N HIS A 353 -7.88 -5.36 1.55
CA HIS A 353 -8.33 -4.51 2.64
C HIS A 353 -7.64 -4.86 3.96
N THR A 354 -7.40 -6.16 4.19
CA THR A 354 -6.74 -6.65 5.40
C THR A 354 -5.26 -6.25 5.44
N TRP A 355 -4.53 -6.40 4.33
CA TRP A 355 -3.13 -5.94 4.23
C TRP A 355 -3.02 -4.42 4.36
N GLU A 356 -3.92 -3.66 3.73
CA GLU A 356 -3.98 -2.21 3.93
C GLU A 356 -4.22 -1.85 5.40
N GLY A 357 -5.14 -2.55 6.08
CA GLY A 357 -5.40 -2.41 7.52
C GLY A 357 -4.13 -2.61 8.36
N ILE A 358 -3.33 -3.62 8.05
CA ILE A 358 -2.05 -3.90 8.73
C ILE A 358 -1.06 -2.74 8.52
N PHE A 359 -0.77 -2.35 7.28
CA PHE A 359 0.22 -1.30 6.99
C PHE A 359 -0.21 0.07 7.52
N ARG A 360 -1.52 0.33 7.56
CA ARG A 360 -2.08 1.51 8.23
C ARG A 360 -1.87 1.48 9.72
N ALA A 361 -2.14 0.35 10.38
CA ALA A 361 -1.93 0.19 11.81
C ALA A 361 -0.44 0.41 12.15
N VAL A 362 0.48 -0.12 11.33
CA VAL A 362 1.93 0.13 11.46
C VAL A 362 2.24 1.63 11.37
N GLY A 363 1.77 2.30 10.32
CA GLY A 363 2.00 3.74 10.14
C GLY A 363 1.44 4.59 11.30
N ILE A 364 0.24 4.27 11.80
CA ILE A 364 -0.39 4.96 12.94
C ILE A 364 0.39 4.68 14.24
N ALA A 365 0.77 3.42 14.49
CA ALA A 365 1.54 3.04 15.67
C ALA A 365 2.90 3.76 15.71
N ILE A 366 3.61 3.85 14.58
CA ILE A 366 4.86 4.62 14.49
C ILE A 366 4.58 6.11 14.69
N SER A 367 3.53 6.67 14.08
CA SER A 367 3.15 8.08 14.24
C SER A 367 2.91 8.46 15.70
N LYS A 368 2.31 7.56 16.49
CA LYS A 368 2.11 7.72 17.94
C LYS A 368 3.42 7.73 18.75
N MET A 369 4.49 7.17 18.20
CA MET A 369 5.82 7.20 18.83
C MET A 369 6.61 8.46 18.52
N LEU A 370 6.21 9.20 17.47
CA LEU A 370 6.93 10.39 17.05
C LEU A 370 6.70 11.55 18.01
N ASP A 371 7.77 12.30 18.24
CA ASP A 371 7.71 13.58 18.92
C ASP A 371 7.34 14.66 17.94
N ASP A 372 6.40 15.52 18.31
CA ASP A 372 6.00 16.62 17.45
C ASP A 372 5.70 17.87 18.29
N ASP A 373 6.80 18.46 18.80
CA ASP A 373 6.84 19.79 19.43
C ASP A 373 6.25 20.89 18.54
N THR A 374 6.01 20.62 17.24
CA THR A 374 5.40 21.57 16.31
C THR A 374 3.88 21.48 16.23
N ARG A 375 3.25 20.50 16.90
CA ARG A 375 1.78 20.44 16.97
C ARG A 375 1.28 21.65 17.74
N ALA A 376 0.59 22.53 17.02
CA ALA A 376 -0.28 23.49 17.67
C ALA A 376 -1.24 22.74 18.62
N THR A 377 -1.44 23.29 19.80
CA THR A 377 -2.37 22.72 20.80
C THR A 377 -3.81 23.16 20.55
N GLN A 378 -4.01 24.14 19.67
CA GLN A 378 -5.28 24.77 19.35
C GLN A 378 -5.39 25.04 17.85
N PHE A 379 -6.59 24.86 17.31
CA PHE A 379 -6.93 25.31 15.96
C PHE A 379 -7.11 26.83 15.95
N PRO A 380 -6.87 27.51 14.80
CA PRO A 380 -7.18 28.93 14.69
C PRO A 380 -8.69 29.15 14.86
N THR A 381 -9.07 30.12 15.68
CA THR A 381 -10.46 30.59 15.79
C THR A 381 -10.84 31.30 14.49
N MET A 382 -12.01 30.98 13.95
CA MET A 382 -12.51 31.55 12.70
C MET A 382 -13.95 32.03 12.86
N GLU A 383 -14.34 33.03 12.05
CA GLU A 383 -15.75 33.43 11.93
C GLU A 383 -16.59 32.26 11.43
N THR A 384 -17.80 32.14 11.96
CA THR A 384 -18.74 31.09 11.57
C THR A 384 -19.24 31.33 10.14
N GLU A 385 -19.16 30.29 9.31
CA GLU A 385 -19.68 30.31 7.95
C GLU A 385 -21.00 29.54 7.85
N LYS A 386 -21.90 29.95 6.95
CA LYS A 386 -23.07 29.15 6.54
C LYS A 386 -22.64 28.12 5.51
N GLY A 387 -23.12 26.89 5.62
CA GLY A 387 -22.83 25.82 4.67
C GLY A 387 -23.99 25.52 3.72
N ALA A 388 -23.84 24.43 2.95
CA ALA A 388 -24.81 24.01 1.95
C ALA A 388 -26.08 23.37 2.57
N ASP A 389 -27.16 23.39 1.81
CA ASP A 389 -28.37 22.59 2.04
C ASP A 389 -28.29 21.35 1.14
N ASP A 390 -28.34 20.17 1.74
CA ASP A 390 -28.18 18.88 1.08
C ASP A 390 -29.10 17.85 1.74
N ASP A 391 -30.02 17.28 0.96
CA ASP A 391 -31.03 16.30 1.42
C ASP A 391 -31.77 16.69 2.72
N GLY A 392 -32.16 17.98 2.82
CA GLY A 392 -32.90 18.50 3.98
C GLY A 392 -32.05 18.71 5.23
N ILE A 393 -30.72 18.59 5.11
CA ILE A 393 -29.73 18.94 6.14
C ILE A 393 -29.12 20.30 5.79
N VAL A 394 -29.34 21.27 6.67
CA VAL A 394 -28.85 22.64 6.56
C VAL A 394 -27.72 22.87 7.56
N VAL A 395 -26.55 23.27 7.08
CA VAL A 395 -25.43 23.73 7.91
C VAL A 395 -25.67 25.20 8.26
N LEU A 396 -26.12 25.47 9.49
CA LEU A 396 -26.43 26.83 9.95
C LEU A 396 -25.17 27.63 10.25
N GLU A 397 -24.21 27.02 10.93
CA GLU A 397 -22.93 27.61 11.32
C GLU A 397 -21.85 26.52 11.34
N ARG A 398 -20.62 26.83 10.93
CA ARG A 398 -19.45 25.95 11.10
C ARG A 398 -18.17 26.74 11.33
N SER A 399 -17.23 26.16 12.07
CA SER A 399 -15.86 26.64 12.30
C SER A 399 -14.92 25.43 12.52
N THR A 400 -13.67 25.69 12.90
CA THR A 400 -12.72 24.66 13.35
C THR A 400 -13.07 24.04 14.71
N TYR A 401 -14.02 24.63 15.47
CA TYR A 401 -14.41 24.17 16.80
C TYR A 401 -15.87 23.77 16.91
N THR A 402 -16.75 24.41 16.15
CA THR A 402 -18.19 24.33 16.36
C THR A 402 -18.91 24.09 15.04
N ALA A 403 -19.97 23.30 15.06
CA ALA A 403 -20.91 23.21 13.95
C ALA A 403 -22.34 23.08 14.46
N ARG A 404 -23.26 23.83 13.85
CA ARG A 404 -24.69 23.81 14.09
C ARG A 404 -25.42 23.32 12.86
N ILE A 405 -26.08 22.18 12.98
CA ILE A 405 -26.76 21.51 11.89
C ILE A 405 -28.25 21.45 12.21
N ARG A 406 -29.09 21.69 11.20
CA ARG A 406 -30.53 21.46 11.27
C ARG A 406 -30.96 20.50 10.19
N ARG A 407 -31.73 19.47 10.54
CA ARG A 407 -32.38 18.58 9.58
C ARG A 407 -33.89 18.66 9.71
N LYS A 408 -34.59 18.73 8.58
CA LYS A 408 -36.07 18.70 8.53
C LYS A 408 -36.53 17.64 7.54
N THR A 409 -37.37 16.73 8.00
CA THR A 409 -38.08 15.77 7.16
C THR A 409 -39.59 15.93 7.37
N ALA A 410 -40.36 15.07 6.69
CA ALA A 410 -41.78 14.93 6.97
C ALA A 410 -42.06 14.40 8.39
N GLU A 411 -41.13 13.63 8.97
CA GLU A 411 -41.32 12.91 10.24
C GLU A 411 -40.69 13.63 11.43
N SER A 412 -39.57 14.34 11.23
CA SER A 412 -38.74 14.87 12.30
C SER A 412 -38.19 16.27 12.00
N GLU A 413 -37.88 17.01 13.05
CA GLU A 413 -37.04 18.20 13.01
C GLU A 413 -35.98 18.11 14.09
N ILE A 414 -34.73 18.26 13.67
CA ILE A 414 -33.56 18.07 14.52
C ILE A 414 -32.70 19.29 14.37
N GLU A 415 -32.22 19.80 15.50
CA GLU A 415 -31.18 20.83 15.51
C GLU A 415 -30.16 20.46 16.57
N LEU A 416 -28.89 20.42 16.16
CA LEU A 416 -27.79 19.95 17.00
C LEU A 416 -26.57 20.85 16.81
N VAL A 417 -25.87 21.12 17.91
CA VAL A 417 -24.61 21.85 18.00
C VAL A 417 -23.56 20.91 18.59
N VAL A 418 -22.44 20.76 17.89
CA VAL A 418 -21.21 20.18 18.44
C VAL A 418 -20.23 21.32 18.68
N ASP A 419 -19.58 21.34 19.84
CA ASP A 419 -18.62 22.37 20.21
C ASP A 419 -17.40 21.80 20.93
N PHE A 420 -16.20 22.03 20.40
CA PHE A 420 -14.93 21.63 21.01
C PHE A 420 -14.24 22.75 21.81
N ASP A 421 -14.79 23.96 21.85
CA ASP A 421 -14.17 25.10 22.55
C ASP A 421 -14.60 25.17 24.04
N SER A 422 -15.80 24.66 24.35
CA SER A 422 -16.31 24.59 25.71
C SER A 422 -15.92 23.31 26.46
N SER A 423 -16.00 23.36 27.80
CA SER A 423 -15.86 22.16 28.63
C SER A 423 -16.92 21.12 28.26
N PRO A 424 -16.57 19.82 28.16
CA PRO A 424 -17.47 18.79 27.67
C PRO A 424 -18.79 18.74 28.46
N SER A 425 -19.90 18.82 27.74
CA SER A 425 -21.24 18.79 28.32
C SER A 425 -22.25 18.22 27.33
N SER A 426 -23.37 17.70 27.81
CA SER A 426 -24.46 17.24 26.94
C SER A 426 -25.81 17.73 27.43
N LYS A 427 -26.56 18.35 26.52
CA LYS A 427 -27.92 18.82 26.75
C LYS A 427 -28.75 18.62 25.50
N TYR A 428 -29.42 17.48 25.43
CA TYR A 428 -30.21 17.09 24.27
C TYR A 428 -31.67 16.86 24.63
N GLU A 429 -32.59 17.65 24.09
CA GLU A 429 -34.03 17.57 24.40
C GLU A 429 -34.79 16.72 23.36
N ILE A 430 -35.63 15.79 23.81
CA ILE A 430 -36.36 14.87 22.92
C ILE A 430 -37.86 15.07 23.13
N PHE A 431 -38.57 15.43 22.06
CA PHE A 431 -40.01 15.65 22.03
C PHE A 431 -40.68 14.60 21.14
N VAL A 432 -41.06 13.47 21.74
CA VAL A 432 -41.72 12.32 21.09
C VAL A 432 -42.94 11.89 21.90
N ALA A 433 -43.77 11.01 21.34
CA ALA A 433 -44.89 10.42 22.07
C ALA A 433 -44.38 9.59 23.27
N PRO A 434 -45.11 9.53 24.41
CA PRO A 434 -44.69 8.76 25.60
C PRO A 434 -44.49 7.27 25.38
N SER A 435 -45.00 6.72 24.27
CA SER A 435 -44.85 5.32 23.88
C SER A 435 -43.50 5.02 23.21
N ILE A 436 -42.65 6.02 22.98
CA ILE A 436 -41.36 5.88 22.31
C ILE A 436 -40.23 5.90 23.34
N SER A 437 -39.55 4.78 23.48
CA SER A 437 -38.49 4.54 24.47
C SER A 437 -37.13 5.02 23.96
N VAL A 438 -36.72 6.22 24.35
CA VAL A 438 -35.49 6.88 23.86
C VAL A 438 -34.81 7.75 24.92
N ALA A 439 -35.21 7.64 26.19
CA ALA A 439 -34.65 8.46 27.25
C ALA A 439 -33.14 8.19 27.44
N GLY A 440 -32.72 6.93 27.26
CA GLY A 440 -31.32 6.50 27.30
C GLY A 440 -30.41 7.17 26.28
N LEU A 441 -30.93 7.77 25.20
CA LEU A 441 -30.12 8.43 24.17
C LEU A 441 -29.29 9.57 24.75
N ARG A 442 -29.78 10.21 25.81
CA ARG A 442 -29.04 11.27 26.53
C ARG A 442 -27.77 10.73 27.19
N ILE A 443 -27.78 9.47 27.66
CA ILE A 443 -26.62 8.82 28.28
C ILE A 443 -25.57 8.51 27.21
N VAL A 444 -26.00 8.04 26.04
CA VAL A 444 -25.13 7.77 24.88
C VAL A 444 -24.44 9.06 24.43
N LEU A 445 -25.21 10.13 24.18
CA LEU A 445 -24.66 11.43 23.77
C LEU A 445 -23.74 12.06 24.82
N ALA A 446 -24.08 11.93 26.11
CA ALA A 446 -23.23 12.42 27.20
C ALA A 446 -21.90 11.67 27.29
N THR A 447 -21.93 10.35 27.08
CA THR A 447 -20.73 9.51 27.07
C THR A 447 -19.83 9.89 25.90
N LEU A 448 -20.39 9.99 24.68
CA LEU A 448 -19.65 10.41 23.50
C LEU A 448 -19.03 11.80 23.67
N ALA A 449 -19.81 12.78 24.12
CA ALA A 449 -19.36 14.15 24.37
C ALA A 449 -18.16 14.19 25.32
N ARG A 450 -18.26 13.49 26.46
CA ARG A 450 -17.20 13.42 27.48
C ARG A 450 -15.92 12.83 26.91
N GLU A 451 -15.99 11.67 26.26
CA GLU A 451 -14.79 10.96 25.79
C GLU A 451 -14.17 11.59 24.53
N ALA A 452 -14.99 12.19 23.67
CA ALA A 452 -14.51 12.93 22.49
C ALA A 452 -13.89 14.29 22.87
N GLY A 453 -14.20 14.80 24.07
CA GLY A 453 -13.76 16.12 24.52
C GLY A 453 -14.53 17.25 23.86
N CYS A 454 -15.84 17.09 23.66
CA CYS A 454 -16.72 18.11 23.09
C CYS A 454 -18.03 18.26 23.86
N SER A 455 -18.78 19.31 23.54
CA SER A 455 -20.16 19.50 23.95
C SER A 455 -21.11 19.11 22.84
N ILE A 456 -22.22 18.45 23.18
CA ILE A 456 -23.29 18.07 22.25
C ILE A 456 -24.62 18.59 22.79
N HIS A 457 -25.15 19.64 22.16
CA HIS A 457 -26.43 20.25 22.55
C HIS A 457 -27.43 20.21 21.40
N GLY A 458 -28.72 20.10 21.69
CA GLY A 458 -29.71 20.12 20.63
C GLY A 458 -31.10 19.69 21.05
N CYS A 459 -31.95 19.49 20.05
CA CYS A 459 -33.24 18.86 20.25
C CYS A 459 -33.69 18.03 19.05
N PHE A 460 -34.50 17.02 19.35
CA PHE A 460 -35.28 16.22 18.40
C PHE A 460 -36.77 16.48 18.61
N LYS A 461 -37.50 16.80 17.55
CA LYS A 461 -38.95 16.99 17.57
C LYS A 461 -39.63 16.11 16.53
N ALA A 462 -40.48 15.18 16.97
CA ALA A 462 -41.33 14.43 16.06
C ALA A 462 -42.46 15.32 15.49
N LYS A 463 -42.69 15.23 14.19
CA LYS A 463 -43.81 15.87 13.47
C LYS A 463 -44.93 14.89 13.14
N ALA A 464 -44.61 13.61 13.08
CA ALA A 464 -45.55 12.50 12.86
C ALA A 464 -45.28 11.37 13.88
N LEU A 465 -45.95 10.23 13.74
CA LEU A 465 -45.58 9.02 14.48
C LEU A 465 -44.17 8.59 14.08
N SER A 466 -43.21 8.69 14.99
CA SER A 466 -41.81 8.27 14.80
C SER A 466 -41.50 7.06 15.67
N SER A 467 -40.78 6.08 15.13
CA SER A 467 -40.21 4.95 15.88
C SER A 467 -38.98 5.38 16.70
N SER A 468 -38.53 4.54 17.63
CA SER A 468 -37.27 4.77 18.36
C SER A 468 -36.06 4.78 17.43
N HIS A 469 -35.97 3.86 16.46
CA HIS A 469 -34.87 3.84 15.47
C HIS A 469 -34.75 5.16 14.70
N VAL A 470 -35.84 5.77 14.24
CA VAL A 470 -35.81 7.07 13.52
C VAL A 470 -35.22 8.16 14.40
N VAL A 471 -35.59 8.20 15.69
CA VAL A 471 -35.07 9.20 16.64
C VAL A 471 -33.57 9.04 16.81
N VAL A 472 -33.10 7.81 16.94
CA VAL A 472 -31.71 7.47 17.24
C VAL A 472 -30.81 7.63 16.01
N GLU A 473 -31.19 7.05 14.87
CA GLU A 473 -30.48 7.11 13.59
C GLU A 473 -30.35 8.56 13.09
N ASP A 474 -31.47 9.30 13.01
CA ASP A 474 -31.44 10.67 12.49
C ASP A 474 -30.63 11.60 13.40
N THR A 475 -30.69 11.40 14.73
CA THR A 475 -29.86 12.16 15.67
C THR A 475 -28.38 11.91 15.41
N ALA A 476 -28.00 10.64 15.20
CA ALA A 476 -26.64 10.24 14.91
C ALA A 476 -26.16 10.77 13.54
N LEU A 477 -27.03 10.77 12.53
CA LEU A 477 -26.78 11.34 11.21
C LEU A 477 -26.44 12.83 11.29
N VAL A 478 -27.25 13.60 12.03
CA VAL A 478 -27.02 15.04 12.22
C VAL A 478 -25.76 15.30 13.05
N LEU A 479 -25.50 14.50 14.09
CA LEU A 479 -24.26 14.54 14.85
C LEU A 479 -23.04 14.28 13.97
N GLY A 480 -23.07 13.21 13.17
CA GLY A 480 -22.02 12.86 12.21
C GLY A 480 -21.76 13.99 11.21
N ARG A 481 -22.83 14.61 10.70
CA ARG A 481 -22.69 15.77 9.80
C ARG A 481 -22.02 16.95 10.49
N ALA A 482 -22.38 17.26 11.73
CA ALA A 482 -21.75 18.34 12.49
C ALA A 482 -20.24 18.09 12.68
N LEU A 483 -19.89 16.85 13.05
CA LEU A 483 -18.50 16.40 13.18
C LEU A 483 -17.74 16.51 11.84
N LYS A 484 -18.36 16.13 10.71
CA LYS A 484 -17.77 16.26 9.37
C LYS A 484 -17.42 17.71 9.04
N GLU A 485 -18.35 18.65 9.25
CA GLU A 485 -18.12 20.07 8.95
C GLU A 485 -16.95 20.63 9.77
N ILE A 486 -16.85 20.28 11.05
CA ILE A 486 -15.72 20.67 11.91
C ILE A 486 -14.41 20.06 11.38
N LEU A 487 -14.40 18.77 11.06
CA LEU A 487 -13.20 18.08 10.61
C LEU A 487 -12.71 18.63 9.27
N VAL A 488 -13.59 18.89 8.30
CA VAL A 488 -13.24 19.49 7.01
C VAL A 488 -12.58 20.87 7.21
N MET A 489 -13.08 21.69 8.14
CA MET A 489 -12.47 22.97 8.48
C MET A 489 -11.08 22.77 9.10
N ARG A 490 -10.95 21.87 10.08
CA ARG A 490 -9.67 21.53 10.74
C ARG A 490 -8.61 21.08 9.73
N MET A 491 -8.99 20.18 8.83
CA MET A 491 -8.13 19.65 7.78
C MET A 491 -7.59 20.76 6.86
N LYS A 492 -8.47 21.66 6.40
CA LYS A 492 -8.08 22.77 5.52
C LYS A 492 -7.11 23.74 6.21
N GLN A 493 -7.33 24.04 7.50
CA GLN A 493 -6.62 25.13 8.19
C GLN A 493 -5.33 24.68 8.88
N SER A 494 -5.35 23.53 9.53
CA SER A 494 -4.25 23.04 10.38
C SER A 494 -3.89 21.58 10.12
N GLY A 495 -4.73 20.82 9.43
CA GLY A 495 -4.60 19.37 9.30
C GLY A 495 -5.11 18.61 10.54
N ALA A 496 -5.52 17.36 10.34
CA ALA A 496 -6.03 16.50 11.40
C ALA A 496 -5.66 15.04 11.16
N GLU A 497 -5.68 14.22 12.21
CA GLU A 497 -5.38 12.78 12.10
C GLU A 497 -6.40 12.02 11.25
N CYS A 498 -7.68 12.41 11.31
CA CYS A 498 -8.80 11.83 10.56
C CYS A 498 -9.05 10.33 10.77
N ALA A 499 -8.22 9.66 11.56
CA ALA A 499 -8.38 8.28 11.99
C ALA A 499 -7.97 8.20 13.46
N GLY A 500 -8.62 7.30 14.19
CA GLY A 500 -8.38 7.14 15.62
C GLY A 500 -8.88 5.80 16.12
N SER A 501 -8.39 5.40 17.28
CA SER A 501 -8.79 4.15 17.90
C SER A 501 -8.71 4.25 19.41
N SER A 502 -9.53 3.46 20.09
CA SER A 502 -9.43 3.29 21.54
C SER A 502 -8.17 2.51 22.00
N ILE A 503 -7.35 2.01 21.08
CA ILE A 503 -6.07 1.36 21.40
C ILE A 503 -4.95 2.39 21.25
N ASP A 504 -4.45 2.89 22.37
CA ASP A 504 -3.40 3.91 22.41
C ASP A 504 -2.16 3.49 23.20
N THR A 505 -2.23 2.37 23.92
CA THR A 505 -1.15 1.87 24.78
C THR A 505 -0.96 0.35 24.63
N PRO A 506 0.23 -0.17 24.97
CA PRO A 506 0.46 -1.62 25.05
C PRO A 506 -0.51 -2.33 26.01
N VAL A 507 -0.89 -1.65 27.09
CA VAL A 507 -1.87 -2.18 28.07
C VAL A 507 -3.25 -2.34 27.44
N ALA A 508 -3.73 -1.32 26.72
CA ALA A 508 -4.99 -1.38 26.00
C ALA A 508 -4.98 -2.49 24.93
N PHE A 509 -3.89 -2.62 24.17
CA PHE A 509 -3.73 -3.66 23.16
C PHE A 509 -3.96 -5.07 23.75
N GLY A 510 -3.32 -5.39 24.88
CA GLY A 510 -3.43 -6.71 25.50
C GLY A 510 -4.75 -6.97 26.27
N LYS A 511 -5.24 -5.97 27.01
CA LYS A 511 -6.29 -6.18 28.03
C LYS A 511 -7.67 -5.67 27.66
N GLN A 512 -7.80 -4.72 26.74
CA GLN A 512 -9.09 -4.11 26.44
C GLN A 512 -10.03 -5.13 25.79
N VAL A 513 -11.30 -5.16 26.21
CA VAL A 513 -12.26 -6.17 25.73
C VAL A 513 -12.99 -5.69 24.46
N ILE A 514 -13.61 -4.51 24.54
CA ILE A 514 -14.23 -3.83 23.41
C ILE A 514 -13.24 -2.82 22.86
N ARG A 515 -12.98 -2.81 21.55
CA ARG A 515 -12.11 -1.80 20.94
C ARG A 515 -12.82 -1.21 19.74
N VAL A 516 -12.80 0.11 19.66
CA VAL A 516 -13.37 0.85 18.55
C VAL A 516 -12.26 1.54 17.78
N GLY A 517 -12.28 1.38 16.47
CA GLY A 517 -11.50 2.18 15.54
C GLY A 517 -12.44 2.97 14.63
N LEU A 518 -11.97 4.11 14.15
CA LEU A 518 -12.69 5.01 13.26
C LEU A 518 -11.73 5.60 12.22
N SER A 519 -12.16 5.67 10.97
CA SER A 519 -11.44 6.36 9.90
C SER A 519 -12.38 7.18 9.04
N VAL A 520 -12.16 8.49 8.95
CA VAL A 520 -13.02 9.42 8.20
C VAL A 520 -12.49 9.60 6.79
N GLU A 521 -12.92 8.77 5.83
CA GLU A 521 -12.36 8.75 4.47
C GLU A 521 -13.34 9.13 3.36
N GLY A 522 -14.52 9.62 3.72
CA GLY A 522 -15.57 9.90 2.75
C GLY A 522 -16.36 8.65 2.35
N ARG A 523 -16.30 7.58 3.15
CA ARG A 523 -16.98 6.31 2.90
C ARG A 523 -17.75 5.88 4.15
N LYS A 524 -19.00 5.47 3.98
CA LYS A 524 -19.81 4.85 5.04
C LYS A 524 -19.49 3.36 5.10
N PHE A 525 -19.01 2.90 6.24
CA PHE A 525 -18.87 1.48 6.54
C PHE A 525 -18.92 1.28 8.05
N TRP A 526 -19.54 0.22 8.54
CA TRP A 526 -19.30 -0.17 9.91
C TRP A 526 -19.50 -1.67 10.14
N ARG A 527 -18.82 -2.20 11.16
CA ARG A 527 -18.92 -3.63 11.49
C ARG A 527 -18.54 -3.95 12.92
N PHE A 528 -19.20 -4.97 13.48
CA PHE A 528 -18.73 -5.69 14.66
C PHE A 528 -17.90 -6.90 14.26
N VAL A 529 -16.72 -7.04 14.85
CA VAL A 529 -15.77 -8.13 14.61
C VAL A 529 -15.56 -8.90 15.91
N PRO A 530 -16.18 -10.07 16.07
CA PRO A 530 -15.89 -10.92 17.22
C PRO A 530 -14.51 -11.56 17.06
N PHE A 531 -13.75 -11.69 18.16
CA PHE A 531 -12.45 -12.38 18.08
C PHE A 531 -12.63 -13.90 18.09
N ASP A 532 -13.41 -14.40 19.04
CA ASP A 532 -13.48 -15.84 19.32
C ASP A 532 -14.92 -16.40 19.30
N SER A 533 -15.91 -15.60 18.92
CA SER A 533 -17.33 -16.01 18.82
C SER A 533 -17.87 -15.89 17.39
N SER A 534 -18.96 -16.59 17.08
CA SER A 534 -19.62 -16.40 15.78
C SER A 534 -20.36 -15.06 15.68
N SER A 535 -20.55 -14.56 14.46
CA SER A 535 -21.37 -13.36 14.21
C SER A 535 -22.83 -13.53 14.68
N ILE A 536 -23.33 -14.78 14.71
CA ILE A 536 -24.67 -15.08 15.20
C ILE A 536 -24.73 -14.94 16.73
N ASP A 537 -23.72 -15.46 17.43
CA ASP A 537 -23.66 -15.37 18.90
C ASP A 537 -23.48 -13.93 19.36
N LEU A 538 -22.65 -13.15 18.65
CA LEU A 538 -22.51 -11.71 18.89
C LEU A 538 -23.84 -10.97 18.70
N ARG A 539 -24.55 -11.23 17.59
CA ARG A 539 -25.85 -10.59 17.35
C ARG A 539 -26.86 -10.92 18.44
N ARG A 540 -26.97 -12.19 18.84
CA ARG A 540 -27.90 -12.61 19.91
C ARG A 540 -27.49 -12.12 21.29
N GLY A 541 -26.20 -12.09 21.58
CA GLY A 541 -25.66 -11.77 22.89
C GLY A 541 -25.55 -10.28 23.18
N LEU A 542 -25.50 -9.44 22.14
CA LEU A 542 -25.21 -8.01 22.29
C LEU A 542 -26.15 -7.07 21.51
N ILE A 543 -26.50 -7.42 20.28
CA ILE A 543 -27.12 -6.47 19.33
C ILE A 543 -28.66 -6.58 19.33
N ILE A 544 -29.21 -7.79 19.36
CA ILE A 544 -30.64 -8.04 19.14
C ILE A 544 -31.31 -8.53 20.43
N GLY A 545 -32.43 -7.91 20.79
CA GLY A 545 -33.36 -8.37 21.81
C GLY A 545 -33.07 -7.85 23.22
N HIS A 546 -32.26 -6.80 23.37
CA HIS A 546 -31.86 -6.26 24.67
C HIS A 546 -32.38 -4.85 24.88
N THR A 547 -32.67 -4.52 26.14
CA THR A 547 -32.94 -3.15 26.58
C THR A 547 -31.78 -2.68 27.44
N VAL A 548 -31.18 -1.56 27.07
CA VAL A 548 -30.00 -0.97 27.70
C VAL A 548 -30.23 0.52 27.96
N PHE A 549 -29.40 1.12 28.82
CA PHE A 549 -29.50 2.53 29.20
C PHE A 549 -30.89 2.91 29.75
N GLY A 550 -31.56 1.95 30.40
CA GLY A 550 -32.90 2.07 30.97
C GLY A 550 -34.02 1.68 30.01
N ASP A 551 -34.11 2.29 28.83
CA ASP A 551 -35.25 2.13 27.93
C ASP A 551 -34.90 2.01 26.43
N LEU A 552 -33.62 2.09 26.05
CA LEU A 552 -33.21 1.98 24.65
C LEU A 552 -33.09 0.52 24.21
N PHE A 553 -33.53 0.23 22.99
CA PHE A 553 -33.28 -1.06 22.38
C PHE A 553 -31.86 -1.11 21.80
N SER A 554 -31.18 -2.25 21.97
CA SER A 554 -29.81 -2.41 21.48
C SER A 554 -29.69 -2.34 19.96
N GLU A 555 -30.75 -2.69 19.23
CA GLU A 555 -30.83 -2.54 17.76
C GLU A 555 -30.82 -1.06 17.35
N ASP A 556 -31.48 -0.19 18.11
CA ASP A 556 -31.48 1.25 17.80
C ASP A 556 -30.05 1.83 17.95
N LEU A 557 -29.18 1.22 18.79
CA LEU A 557 -27.79 1.62 18.93
C LEU A 557 -26.91 1.16 17.76
N ASP A 558 -27.28 0.07 17.09
CA ASP A 558 -26.72 -0.35 15.80
C ASP A 558 -27.02 0.72 14.74
N ASP A 559 -28.28 1.14 14.68
CA ASP A 559 -28.75 2.23 13.80
C ASP A 559 -28.11 3.58 14.14
N PHE A 560 -27.76 3.83 15.42
CA PHE A 560 -26.96 4.99 15.80
C PHE A 560 -25.61 5.00 15.09
N ILE A 561 -24.89 3.87 15.09
CA ILE A 561 -23.58 3.77 14.42
C ILE A 561 -23.75 3.94 12.92
N ASP A 562 -24.81 3.37 12.34
CA ASP A 562 -25.14 3.54 10.92
C ASP A 562 -25.41 5.01 10.54
N GLY A 563 -26.23 5.71 11.33
CA GLY A 563 -26.50 7.14 11.16
C GLY A 563 -25.22 7.97 11.31
N LEU A 564 -24.43 7.73 12.36
CA LEU A 564 -23.17 8.44 12.60
C LEU A 564 -22.18 8.28 11.44
N THR A 565 -21.97 7.05 10.97
CA THR A 565 -21.04 6.74 9.87
C THR A 565 -21.52 7.35 8.55
N SER A 566 -22.83 7.40 8.31
CA SER A 566 -23.43 8.11 7.18
C SER A 566 -23.14 9.60 7.24
N GLY A 567 -23.42 10.24 8.38
CA GLY A 567 -23.29 11.68 8.54
C GLY A 567 -21.85 12.17 8.51
N LEU A 568 -20.95 11.41 9.16
CA LEU A 568 -19.52 11.71 9.22
C LEU A 568 -18.78 11.26 7.95
N CYS A 569 -19.38 10.39 7.15
CA CYS A 569 -18.76 9.70 6.02
C CYS A 569 -17.48 8.94 6.45
N CYS A 570 -17.61 8.12 7.50
CA CYS A 570 -16.51 7.37 8.08
C CYS A 570 -16.76 5.86 8.14
N SER A 571 -15.67 5.12 8.27
CA SER A 571 -15.65 3.70 8.61
C SER A 571 -15.49 3.52 10.12
N VAL A 572 -16.27 2.61 10.73
CA VAL A 572 -16.16 2.24 12.15
C VAL A 572 -16.05 0.73 12.30
N VAL A 573 -15.07 0.25 13.05
CA VAL A 573 -15.00 -1.17 13.40
C VAL A 573 -15.00 -1.31 14.92
N VAL A 574 -15.82 -2.23 15.40
CA VAL A 574 -15.94 -2.60 16.82
C VAL A 574 -15.42 -4.02 17.00
N HIS A 575 -14.20 -4.17 17.52
CA HIS A 575 -13.64 -5.45 17.91
C HIS A 575 -14.20 -5.88 19.26
N VAL A 576 -14.68 -7.12 19.33
CA VAL A 576 -15.28 -7.71 20.54
C VAL A 576 -14.48 -8.95 20.91
N LYS A 577 -13.56 -8.79 21.87
CA LYS A 577 -12.72 -9.90 22.35
C LYS A 577 -13.51 -10.91 23.19
N GLU A 578 -14.42 -10.40 24.01
CA GLU A 578 -15.26 -11.19 24.89
C GLU A 578 -16.67 -10.59 24.87
N LEU A 579 -17.68 -11.48 24.88
CA LEU A 579 -19.09 -11.08 24.96
C LEU A 579 -19.43 -10.72 26.41
N LEU A 580 -19.45 -9.41 26.70
CA LEU A 580 -19.91 -8.87 27.98
C LEU A 580 -21.44 -8.76 28.01
N ALA A 581 -21.99 -8.46 29.20
CA ALA A 581 -23.40 -8.11 29.31
C ALA A 581 -23.74 -6.89 28.43
N PRO A 582 -24.90 -6.85 27.73
CA PRO A 582 -25.23 -5.78 26.79
C PRO A 582 -25.06 -4.37 27.33
N GLU A 583 -25.53 -4.11 28.56
CA GLU A 583 -25.39 -2.79 29.22
C GLU A 583 -23.91 -2.37 29.33
N GLU A 584 -23.04 -3.28 29.77
CA GLU A 584 -21.61 -3.01 29.94
C GLU A 584 -20.91 -2.83 28.59
N ALA A 585 -21.19 -3.73 27.64
CA ALA A 585 -20.63 -3.69 26.31
C ALA A 585 -20.97 -2.39 25.57
N TRP A 586 -22.25 -1.99 25.52
CA TRP A 586 -22.67 -0.76 24.86
C TRP A 586 -22.11 0.50 25.53
N ASN A 587 -22.01 0.52 26.86
CA ASN A 587 -21.30 1.58 27.58
C ASN A 587 -19.84 1.71 27.09
N MET A 588 -19.12 0.58 26.98
CA MET A 588 -17.75 0.56 26.50
C MET A 588 -17.64 0.96 25.02
N ILE A 589 -18.55 0.49 24.15
CA ILE A 589 -18.58 0.84 22.72
C ILE A 589 -18.64 2.35 22.55
N PHE A 590 -19.61 3.04 23.18
CA PHE A 590 -19.74 4.48 23.03
C PHE A 590 -18.61 5.26 23.71
N SER A 591 -18.11 4.77 24.85
CA SER A 591 -16.94 5.38 25.47
C SER A 591 -15.71 5.32 24.54
N HIS A 592 -15.46 4.16 23.96
CA HIS A 592 -14.31 3.90 23.09
C HIS A 592 -14.45 4.56 21.71
N LEU A 593 -15.67 4.68 21.19
CA LEU A 593 -15.98 5.48 20.01
C LEU A 593 -15.65 6.96 20.25
N GLY A 594 -16.00 7.50 21.43
CA GLY A 594 -15.63 8.85 21.80
C GLY A 594 -14.10 9.06 21.88
N LYS A 595 -13.36 8.10 22.45
CA LYS A 595 -11.87 8.13 22.44
C LYS A 595 -11.30 8.11 21.02
N ALA A 596 -11.85 7.25 20.14
CA ALA A 596 -11.44 7.19 18.74
C ALA A 596 -11.74 8.51 17.99
N LEU A 597 -12.88 9.14 18.26
CA LEU A 597 -13.21 10.48 17.75
C LEU A 597 -12.23 11.53 18.28
N SER A 598 -11.91 11.52 19.58
CA SER A 598 -10.93 12.44 20.18
C SER A 598 -9.59 12.36 19.44
N GLU A 599 -9.10 11.14 19.19
CA GLU A 599 -7.86 10.92 18.44
C GLU A 599 -7.96 11.41 16.99
N ALA A 600 -9.00 11.03 16.26
CA ALA A 600 -9.20 11.42 14.86
C ALA A 600 -9.27 12.94 14.65
N PHE A 601 -9.71 13.67 15.67
CA PHE A 601 -9.88 15.13 15.63
C PHE A 601 -8.66 15.91 16.12
N ARG A 602 -7.56 15.23 16.52
CA ARG A 602 -6.30 15.87 16.91
C ARG A 602 -5.64 16.61 15.74
N ILE A 603 -4.93 17.68 16.07
CA ILE A 603 -4.15 18.48 15.13
C ILE A 603 -3.01 17.63 14.56
N ASN A 604 -2.86 17.65 13.23
CA ASN A 604 -1.70 17.08 12.54
C ASN A 604 -1.21 18.09 11.48
N PRO A 605 -0.18 18.90 11.79
CA PRO A 605 0.27 19.99 10.93
C PRO A 605 0.85 19.50 9.59
N HIS A 606 1.43 18.29 9.56
CA HIS A 606 1.99 17.70 8.35
C HIS A 606 0.92 17.37 7.30
N ARG A 607 -0.34 17.34 7.70
CA ARG A 607 -1.50 17.02 6.84
C ARG A 607 -2.39 18.22 6.55
N LYS A 608 -1.89 19.44 6.77
CA LYS A 608 -2.61 20.67 6.45
C LYS A 608 -2.99 20.74 4.97
N GLY A 609 -4.28 20.94 4.70
CA GLY A 609 -4.82 21.04 3.34
C GLY A 609 -4.84 19.72 2.57
N VAL A 610 -4.53 18.60 3.24
CA VAL A 610 -4.50 17.26 2.64
C VAL A 610 -5.80 16.52 2.97
N SER A 611 -6.26 15.67 2.06
CA SER A 611 -7.41 14.79 2.29
C SER A 611 -7.14 13.76 3.42
N PRO A 612 -8.19 13.06 3.90
CA PRO A 612 -8.07 12.17 5.07
C PRO A 612 -7.24 10.90 4.85
N GLY A 613 -6.96 10.56 3.59
CA GLY A 613 -6.28 9.35 3.16
C GLY A 613 -5.90 9.44 1.69
N VAL A 614 -5.05 8.51 1.25
CA VAL A 614 -4.45 8.46 -0.09
C VAL A 614 -5.46 8.63 -1.23
N LYS A 615 -6.64 8.01 -1.11
CA LYS A 615 -7.72 8.02 -2.11
C LYS A 615 -8.99 8.73 -1.62
N ALA A 616 -8.96 9.33 -0.43
CA ALA A 616 -10.15 9.85 0.23
C ALA A 616 -10.61 11.18 -0.37
N THR A 617 -11.92 11.31 -0.59
CA THR A 617 -12.58 12.54 -1.00
C THR A 617 -13.57 12.95 0.07
N LEU A 618 -13.14 13.82 0.99
CA LEU A 618 -14.02 14.46 1.97
C LEU A 618 -14.19 15.91 1.55
N SER A 619 -15.20 16.18 0.72
CA SER A 619 -15.53 17.52 0.20
C SER A 619 -16.52 18.25 1.07
#